data_AF-A0A1I1GIH5-F1
#
_entry.id   AF-A0A1I1GIH5-F1
#
_cell.length_a   1.000
_cell.length_b   1.000
_cell.length_c   1.000
_cell.angle_alpha   90.00
_cell.angle_beta   90.00
_cell.angle_gamma   90.00
#
_symmetry.space_group_name_H-M   'P 1'
#
loop_
_entity.id
_entity.type
_entity.pdbx_description
1 polymer ?
#
loop_
_entity_poly.entity_id
_entity_poly.type
_entity_poly.pdbx_seq_one_letter_code
_entity_poly.pdbx_strand_id
1 'polypeptide(L)'
;MAKRRKPSKSRFSQTVAIVIAIAAVLSYQSFGQDNHKHKSSTGQSQSKVLQSAKKANKSANTPSSSASNDADLLNIKWDGTLDGDIVHLNNNHATFTDSELKQTFPGNGSKLNPVDGLSLSALDSLGRSQQANFVASKAAIDKVTKRPSQIPQSVRPSGWNQGDHFNGSAWVGGYHNNSKVSLGGSKQALWNKSHIVGYQFFGMPTMVTENMTTGTRVENAYPGQLVPEDDIRYAIKQNPNITIRGQVTPVYSGNELVPRGVHYMAKSVEDNGASLNLNYWIFNVQPGVTINYNTGASSIN
;
A
#
# COMPACT_ATOMS: atom_id res chain seq x y z
N MET A 1 -37.81 -16.04 -39.58
CA MET A 1 -36.61 -16.82 -39.16
C MET A 1 -35.39 -15.88 -39.13
N ALA A 2 -34.77 -15.75 -37.96
CA ALA A 2 -33.88 -14.64 -37.60
C ALA A 2 -32.47 -14.70 -38.22
N LYS A 3 -31.96 -13.54 -38.66
CA LYS A 3 -30.58 -13.32 -39.17
C LYS A 3 -29.57 -13.40 -38.02
N ARG A 4 -28.60 -14.32 -38.12
CA ARG A 4 -27.41 -14.42 -37.25
C ARG A 4 -26.52 -13.16 -37.41
N ARG A 5 -26.32 -12.40 -36.33
CA ARG A 5 -25.30 -11.33 -36.23
C ARG A 5 -23.97 -11.94 -35.73
N LYS A 6 -22.87 -11.69 -36.45
CA LYS A 6 -21.49 -11.99 -36.02
C LYS A 6 -21.04 -10.99 -34.95
N PRO A 7 -20.20 -11.37 -33.96
CA PRO A 7 -19.71 -10.44 -32.96
C PRO A 7 -18.61 -9.54 -33.53
N SER A 8 -18.67 -8.26 -33.18
CA SER A 8 -17.68 -7.22 -33.49
C SER A 8 -16.41 -7.43 -32.66
N LYS A 9 -15.24 -7.42 -33.33
CA LYS A 9 -13.93 -7.37 -32.67
C LYS A 9 -13.67 -5.96 -32.14
N SER A 10 -13.74 -5.78 -30.82
CA SER A 10 -13.26 -4.57 -30.15
C SER A 10 -11.73 -4.52 -30.22
N ARG A 11 -11.19 -3.44 -30.80
CA ARG A 11 -9.74 -3.18 -30.87
C ARG A 11 -9.24 -2.68 -29.52
N PHE A 12 -8.43 -3.49 -28.84
CA PHE A 12 -7.70 -3.11 -27.63
C PHE A 12 -6.66 -2.03 -27.97
N SER A 13 -6.84 -0.82 -27.44
CA SER A 13 -5.92 0.31 -27.60
C SER A 13 -4.69 0.10 -26.72
N GLN A 14 -3.52 -0.15 -27.33
CA GLN A 14 -2.25 -0.53 -26.68
C GLN A 14 -1.43 0.62 -26.05
N THR A 15 -1.99 1.78 -25.72
CA THR A 15 -1.16 2.99 -25.54
C THR A 15 -0.90 3.49 -24.11
N VAL A 16 -1.01 2.66 -23.05
CA VAL A 16 -0.67 3.12 -21.67
C VAL A 16 0.45 2.30 -20.99
N ALA A 17 0.91 1.19 -21.58
CA ALA A 17 1.85 0.29 -20.91
C ALA A 17 3.32 0.75 -20.85
N ILE A 18 3.70 1.88 -21.48
CA ILE A 18 5.14 2.21 -21.70
C ILE A 18 5.69 3.24 -20.69
N VAL A 19 4.86 4.01 -19.97
CA VAL A 19 5.37 5.06 -19.05
C VAL A 19 5.64 4.53 -17.64
N ILE A 20 4.94 3.50 -17.18
CA ILE A 20 5.05 3.00 -15.80
C ILE A 20 6.31 2.13 -15.58
N ALA A 21 6.79 1.45 -16.63
CA ALA A 21 7.98 0.60 -16.54
C ALA A 21 9.28 1.40 -16.28
N ILE A 22 9.35 2.66 -16.70
CA ILE A 22 10.54 3.50 -16.52
C ILE A 22 10.61 4.05 -15.08
N ALA A 23 9.47 4.35 -14.45
CA ALA A 23 9.44 4.85 -13.07
C ALA A 23 9.86 3.77 -12.04
N ALA A 24 9.50 2.51 -12.27
CA ALA A 24 9.85 1.40 -11.38
C ALA A 24 11.33 0.97 -11.46
N VAL A 25 12.02 1.24 -12.58
CA VAL A 25 13.45 0.94 -12.73
C VAL A 25 14.32 2.10 -12.23
N LEU A 26 13.87 3.36 -12.38
CA LEU A 26 14.62 4.53 -11.95
C LEU A 26 14.56 4.80 -10.43
N SER A 27 13.54 4.30 -9.72
CA SER A 27 13.48 4.40 -8.26
C SER A 27 14.50 3.52 -7.52
N TYR A 28 15.18 2.61 -8.22
CA TYR A 28 16.14 1.68 -7.61
C TYR A 28 17.63 2.01 -7.85
N GLN A 29 17.97 2.99 -8.71
CA GLN A 29 19.36 3.17 -9.18
C GLN A 29 20.04 4.52 -8.87
N SER A 30 19.52 5.38 -7.99
CA SER A 30 20.31 6.56 -7.57
C SER A 30 20.01 7.00 -6.15
N PHE A 31 20.57 6.25 -5.20
CA PHE A 31 21.03 6.77 -3.91
C PHE A 31 22.36 6.09 -3.58
N GLY A 32 23.40 6.52 -4.30
CA GLY A 32 24.79 6.28 -3.99
C GLY A 32 25.52 7.60 -4.20
N GLN A 33 26.22 8.09 -3.17
CA GLN A 33 27.12 9.23 -3.30
C GLN A 33 28.27 8.83 -4.23
N ASP A 34 28.36 9.46 -5.40
CA ASP A 34 29.61 9.54 -6.15
C ASP A 34 29.95 11.01 -6.40
N ASN A 35 31.01 11.46 -5.75
CA ASN A 35 31.65 12.75 -5.94
C ASN A 35 32.37 12.77 -7.29
N HIS A 36 31.74 13.27 -8.36
CA HIS A 36 32.49 13.80 -9.50
C HIS A 36 31.78 14.99 -10.17
N LYS A 37 32.55 16.07 -10.35
CA LYS A 37 32.19 17.29 -11.08
C LYS A 37 31.73 16.97 -12.50
N HIS A 38 30.55 17.43 -12.93
CA HIS A 38 30.35 17.87 -14.31
C HIS A 38 29.21 18.88 -14.49
N LYS A 39 29.41 19.78 -15.45
CA LYS A 39 28.71 21.05 -15.72
C LYS A 39 27.24 20.93 -16.17
N SER A 40 26.55 22.04 -15.97
CA SER A 40 25.17 22.40 -16.29
C SER A 40 24.71 22.23 -17.75
N SER A 41 23.52 21.64 -17.96
CA SER A 41 22.48 22.14 -18.90
C SER A 41 21.18 21.31 -18.81
N THR A 42 20.18 21.72 -18.01
CA THR A 42 18.87 21.01 -17.95
C THR A 42 17.67 21.93 -17.69
N GLY A 43 17.74 23.20 -18.12
CA GLY A 43 16.67 24.19 -17.90
C GLY A 43 15.45 24.10 -18.84
N GLN A 44 15.49 23.34 -19.95
CA GLN A 44 14.43 23.38 -20.98
C GLN A 44 13.56 22.11 -21.08
N SER A 45 13.90 21.01 -20.39
CA SER A 45 13.11 19.76 -20.46
C SER A 45 11.99 19.71 -19.41
N GLN A 46 12.15 20.40 -18.27
CA GLN A 46 11.19 20.35 -17.16
C GLN A 46 9.88 21.14 -17.43
N SER A 47 9.91 22.17 -18.28
CA SER A 47 8.72 22.97 -18.61
C SER A 47 7.70 22.22 -19.49
N LYS A 48 8.15 21.26 -20.31
CA LYS A 48 7.26 20.42 -21.12
C LYS A 48 6.54 19.35 -20.29
N VAL A 49 7.18 18.81 -19.26
CA VAL A 49 6.57 17.84 -18.31
C VAL A 49 5.41 18.49 -17.53
N LEU A 50 5.57 19.76 -17.14
CA LEU A 50 4.54 20.55 -16.44
C LEU A 50 3.33 20.91 -17.33
N GLN A 51 3.52 21.09 -18.64
CA GLN A 51 2.40 21.33 -19.56
C GLN A 51 1.61 20.05 -19.87
N SER A 52 2.25 18.87 -19.86
CA SER A 52 1.55 17.59 -19.94
C SER A 52 0.82 17.22 -18.65
N ALA A 53 1.35 17.56 -17.47
CA ALA A 53 0.68 17.32 -16.19
C ALA A 53 -0.56 18.21 -16.00
N LYS A 54 -0.54 19.46 -16.49
CA LYS A 54 -1.71 20.36 -16.47
C LYS A 54 -2.79 20.03 -17.52
N LYS A 55 -2.50 19.18 -18.51
CA LYS A 55 -3.46 18.75 -19.55
C LYS A 55 -4.09 17.37 -19.30
N ALA A 56 -3.71 16.67 -18.24
CA ALA A 56 -4.30 15.40 -17.82
C ALA A 56 -5.37 15.60 -16.72
N ASN A 57 -6.16 16.67 -16.79
CA ASN A 57 -7.45 16.72 -16.10
C ASN A 57 -8.49 15.91 -16.92
N LYS A 58 -8.23 14.61 -17.03
CA LYS A 58 -9.29 13.63 -17.25
C LYS A 58 -9.55 13.02 -15.89
N SER A 59 -10.66 13.42 -15.28
CA SER A 59 -11.31 12.63 -14.25
C SER A 59 -11.52 11.23 -14.83
N ALA A 60 -10.58 10.32 -14.56
CA ALA A 60 -10.91 8.92 -14.46
C ALA A 60 -11.89 8.83 -13.29
N ASN A 61 -13.00 8.13 -13.46
CA ASN A 61 -13.96 7.90 -12.39
C ASN A 61 -13.28 6.99 -11.35
N THR A 62 -12.48 7.56 -10.45
CA THR A 62 -11.96 6.82 -9.32
C THR A 62 -13.15 6.38 -8.46
N PRO A 63 -13.27 5.09 -8.12
CA PRO A 63 -14.37 4.61 -7.28
C PRO A 63 -14.42 5.41 -5.99
N SER A 64 -15.63 5.77 -5.54
CA SER A 64 -15.82 6.48 -4.28
C SER A 64 -16.99 5.92 -3.48
N SER A 65 -16.88 6.00 -2.16
CA SER A 65 -17.91 5.56 -1.21
C SER A 65 -17.84 6.37 0.08
N SER A 66 -18.85 6.24 0.93
CA SER A 66 -18.75 6.60 2.35
C SER A 66 -18.53 5.33 3.18
N ALA A 67 -17.73 5.42 4.24
CA ALA A 67 -17.59 4.37 5.23
C ALA A 67 -17.24 4.99 6.58
N SER A 68 -17.92 4.56 7.64
CA SER A 68 -17.70 5.05 9.01
C SER A 68 -17.12 3.99 9.95
N ASN A 69 -17.14 2.72 9.54
CA ASN A 69 -16.63 1.60 10.31
C ASN A 69 -16.21 0.44 9.40
N ASP A 70 -15.58 -0.57 9.99
CA ASP A 70 -15.11 -1.78 9.30
C ASP A 70 -16.22 -2.57 8.59
N ALA A 71 -17.45 -2.59 9.13
CA ALA A 71 -18.56 -3.30 8.49
C ALA A 71 -18.98 -2.61 7.17
N ASP A 72 -18.95 -1.28 7.11
CA ASP A 72 -19.19 -0.54 5.88
C ASP A 72 -18.13 -0.89 4.82
N LEU A 73 -16.86 -0.96 5.22
CA LEU A 73 -15.74 -1.32 4.33
C LEU A 73 -15.90 -2.73 3.75
N LEU A 74 -16.29 -3.72 4.58
CA LEU A 74 -16.54 -5.09 4.15
C LEU A 74 -17.74 -5.22 3.17
N ASN A 75 -18.63 -4.24 3.17
CA ASN A 75 -19.76 -4.20 2.23
C ASN A 75 -19.37 -3.65 0.86
N ILE A 76 -18.27 -2.90 0.74
CA ILE A 76 -17.76 -2.42 -0.55
C ILE A 76 -17.28 -3.60 -1.39
N LYS A 77 -17.75 -3.70 -2.63
CA LYS A 77 -17.41 -4.81 -3.54
C LYS A 77 -16.41 -4.36 -4.58
N TRP A 78 -15.35 -5.13 -4.71
CA TRP A 78 -14.41 -5.00 -5.80
C TRP A 78 -15.11 -5.31 -7.13
N ASP A 79 -14.88 -4.48 -8.13
CA ASP A 79 -15.52 -4.61 -9.45
C ASP A 79 -14.86 -5.67 -10.36
N GLY A 80 -13.80 -6.32 -9.88
CA GLY A 80 -13.04 -7.32 -10.62
C GLY A 80 -11.90 -6.74 -11.46
N THR A 81 -11.67 -5.42 -11.43
CA THR A 81 -10.69 -4.72 -12.26
C THR A 81 -9.54 -4.13 -11.45
N LEU A 82 -8.41 -3.89 -12.09
CA LEU A 82 -7.27 -3.20 -11.47
C LEU A 82 -7.45 -1.68 -11.38
N ASP A 83 -8.52 -1.13 -11.96
CA ASP A 83 -8.87 0.29 -11.78
C ASP A 83 -9.83 0.47 -10.59
N GLY A 84 -10.37 -0.64 -10.06
CA GLY A 84 -11.32 -0.68 -8.94
C GLY A 84 -10.75 -1.23 -7.63
N ASP A 85 -9.44 -1.49 -7.57
CA ASP A 85 -8.74 -2.05 -6.40
C ASP A 85 -8.52 -1.03 -5.27
N ILE A 86 -8.65 0.27 -5.57
CA ILE A 86 -8.69 1.37 -4.59
C ILE A 86 -10.02 2.12 -4.68
N VAL A 87 -10.63 2.38 -3.52
CA VAL A 87 -11.85 3.19 -3.39
C VAL A 87 -11.56 4.41 -2.51
N HIS A 88 -11.87 5.61 -3.01
CA HIS A 88 -11.76 6.85 -2.25
C HIS A 88 -12.97 6.99 -1.30
N LEU A 89 -12.69 7.00 -0.01
CA LEU A 89 -13.71 7.08 1.03
C LEU A 89 -13.95 8.52 1.44
N ASN A 90 -15.19 8.84 1.81
CA ASN A 90 -15.55 10.09 2.50
C ASN A 90 -15.03 11.33 1.76
N ASN A 91 -15.29 11.40 0.45
CA ASN A 91 -14.80 12.44 -0.47
C ASN A 91 -13.26 12.55 -0.51
N ASN A 92 -12.55 11.46 -0.26
CA ASN A 92 -11.10 11.38 -0.10
C ASN A 92 -10.54 12.22 1.07
N HIS A 93 -11.31 12.36 2.15
CA HIS A 93 -10.86 13.09 3.33
C HIS A 93 -10.69 12.14 4.52
N ALA A 94 -9.52 12.16 5.14
CA ALA A 94 -9.25 11.49 6.40
C ALA A 94 -10.19 12.03 7.48
N THR A 95 -10.66 11.15 8.36
CA THR A 95 -11.64 11.46 9.40
C THR A 95 -11.01 11.58 10.79
N PHE A 96 -9.73 11.97 10.86
CA PHE A 96 -9.04 12.19 12.13
C PHE A 96 -9.72 13.29 12.95
N THR A 97 -9.89 13.03 14.24
CA THR A 97 -10.23 14.03 15.25
C THR A 97 -9.03 14.95 15.52
N ASP A 98 -9.29 16.12 16.09
CA ASP A 98 -8.23 17.05 16.52
C ASP A 98 -7.27 16.43 17.54
N SER A 99 -7.75 15.49 18.35
CA SER A 99 -6.92 14.75 19.31
C SER A 99 -5.96 13.81 18.58
N GLU A 100 -6.46 13.04 17.61
CA GLU A 100 -5.64 12.11 16.83
C GLU A 100 -4.59 12.82 15.97
N LEU A 101 -4.89 14.01 15.46
CA LEU A 101 -3.92 14.85 14.73
C LEU A 101 -2.78 15.38 15.62
N LYS A 102 -3.01 15.49 16.93
CA LYS A 102 -2.00 15.95 17.90
C LYS A 102 -1.22 14.81 18.55
N GLN A 103 -1.59 13.56 18.29
CA GLN A 103 -0.89 12.41 18.85
C GLN A 103 0.56 12.36 18.37
N THR A 104 1.45 12.05 19.30
CA THR A 104 2.85 11.74 19.02
C THR A 104 3.10 10.27 19.36
N PHE A 105 4.04 9.65 18.65
CA PHE A 105 4.38 8.23 18.81
C PHE A 105 5.86 8.10 19.18
N PRO A 106 6.24 8.35 20.44
CA PRO A 106 7.64 8.23 20.85
C PRO A 106 8.12 6.79 20.73
N GLY A 107 9.31 6.61 20.16
CA GLY A 107 9.97 5.32 20.07
C GLY A 107 10.52 4.87 21.41
N ASN A 108 10.42 3.59 21.71
CA ASN A 108 11.04 2.96 22.87
C ASN A 108 11.84 1.69 22.49
N GLY A 109 11.99 1.41 21.19
CA GLY A 109 12.70 0.25 20.68
C GLY A 109 11.95 -1.08 20.79
N SER A 110 10.72 -1.08 21.33
CA SER A 110 9.87 -2.27 21.31
C SER A 110 9.36 -2.56 19.89
N LYS A 111 8.81 -3.76 19.66
CA LYS A 111 8.15 -4.06 18.38
C LYS A 111 6.96 -3.14 18.09
N LEU A 112 6.30 -2.62 19.13
CA LEU A 112 5.11 -1.79 18.99
C LEU A 112 5.48 -0.32 18.75
N ASN A 113 6.58 0.16 19.32
CA ASN A 113 7.09 1.51 19.11
C ASN A 113 8.60 1.47 18.80
N PRO A 114 8.99 0.95 17.63
CA PRO A 114 10.39 0.66 17.35
C PRO A 114 11.22 1.92 17.09
N VAL A 115 10.58 3.01 16.67
CA VAL A 115 11.21 4.30 16.38
C VAL A 115 10.19 5.43 16.56
N ASP A 116 10.69 6.65 16.78
CA ASP A 116 9.85 7.85 16.80
C ASP A 116 9.00 7.97 15.53
N GLY A 117 7.73 8.27 15.75
CA GLY A 117 6.73 8.43 14.70
C GLY A 117 6.05 7.14 14.27
N LEU A 118 6.37 5.97 14.84
CA LEU A 118 5.70 4.71 14.52
C LEU A 118 5.09 4.05 15.77
N SER A 119 3.79 3.75 15.70
CA SER A 119 3.06 2.99 16.71
C SER A 119 2.24 1.89 16.05
N LEU A 120 2.57 0.64 16.37
CA LEU A 120 1.90 -0.56 15.91
C LEU A 120 1.06 -1.12 17.04
N SER A 121 -0.15 -1.59 16.71
CA SER A 121 -0.95 -2.36 17.66
C SER A 121 -0.35 -3.76 17.83
N ALA A 122 -0.55 -4.35 19.01
CA ALA A 122 -0.24 -5.76 19.21
C ALA A 122 -1.07 -6.63 18.25
N LEU A 123 -0.56 -7.83 17.95
CA LEU A 123 -1.37 -8.84 17.27
C LEU A 123 -2.61 -9.15 18.12
N ASP A 124 -3.74 -9.40 17.47
CA ASP A 124 -4.93 -9.85 18.18
C ASP A 124 -4.83 -11.32 18.64
N SER A 125 -5.88 -11.84 19.26
CA SER A 125 -5.92 -13.23 19.75
C SER A 125 -5.79 -14.28 18.65
N LEU A 126 -5.98 -13.91 17.38
CA LEU A 126 -5.80 -14.78 16.22
C LEU A 126 -4.42 -14.57 15.58
N GLY A 127 -3.54 -13.76 16.17
CA GLY A 127 -2.20 -13.49 15.65
C GLY A 127 -2.20 -12.57 14.43
N ARG A 128 -3.25 -11.77 14.24
CA ARG A 128 -3.43 -10.89 13.08
C ARG A 128 -2.90 -9.49 13.38
N SER A 129 -2.25 -8.87 12.39
CA SER A 129 -1.84 -7.46 12.49
C SER A 129 -3.04 -6.55 12.58
N GLN A 130 -2.96 -5.54 13.44
CA GLN A 130 -4.02 -4.60 13.75
C GLN A 130 -3.62 -3.19 13.30
N GLN A 131 -4.34 -2.16 13.76
CA GLN A 131 -4.10 -0.79 13.34
C GLN A 131 -2.65 -0.34 13.60
N ALA A 132 -2.06 0.30 12.61
CA ALA A 132 -0.83 1.07 12.75
C ALA A 132 -1.14 2.56 12.67
N ASN A 133 -0.44 3.34 13.48
CA ASN A 133 -0.45 4.79 13.48
C ASN A 133 0.96 5.31 13.28
N PHE A 134 1.10 6.37 12.50
CA PHE A 134 2.40 6.97 12.26
C PHE A 134 2.35 8.48 12.02
N VAL A 135 3.49 9.12 12.26
CA VAL A 135 3.79 10.49 11.84
C VAL A 135 5.02 10.44 10.95
N ALA A 136 4.81 10.48 9.63
CA ALA A 136 5.90 10.53 8.66
C ALA A 136 6.42 11.97 8.52
N SER A 137 7.72 12.12 8.44
CA SER A 137 8.39 13.42 8.28
C SER A 137 9.61 13.27 7.40
N LYS A 138 10.15 14.39 6.91
CA LYS A 138 11.42 14.38 6.18
C LYS A 138 12.53 13.74 7.03
N ALA A 139 12.62 14.09 8.31
CA ALA A 139 13.63 13.58 9.21
C ALA A 139 13.53 12.06 9.45
N ALA A 140 12.32 11.49 9.43
CA ALA A 140 12.14 10.04 9.50
C ALA A 140 12.58 9.36 8.20
N ILE A 141 12.13 9.89 7.04
CA ILE A 141 12.45 9.35 5.72
C ILE A 141 13.95 9.42 5.42
N ASP A 142 14.64 10.50 5.82
CA ASP A 142 16.09 10.67 5.61
C ASP A 142 16.92 9.62 6.36
N LYS A 143 16.39 8.99 7.42
CA LYS A 143 17.06 7.92 8.17
C LYS A 143 16.89 6.54 7.54
N VAL A 144 16.04 6.40 6.53
CA VAL A 144 15.76 5.12 5.88
C VAL A 144 16.99 4.66 5.09
N THR A 145 17.43 3.44 5.39
CA THR A 145 18.58 2.81 4.72
C THR A 145 18.13 1.90 3.57
N LYS A 146 19.08 1.32 2.84
CA LYS A 146 18.77 0.35 1.79
C LYS A 146 18.06 -0.87 2.38
N ARG A 147 16.89 -1.19 1.82
CA ARG A 147 16.11 -2.36 2.23
C ARG A 147 16.89 -3.66 2.02
N PRO A 148 16.88 -4.59 2.98
CA PRO A 148 17.37 -5.95 2.78
C PRO A 148 16.64 -6.61 1.60
N SER A 149 17.32 -7.53 0.91
CA SER A 149 16.72 -8.26 -0.22
C SER A 149 15.55 -9.16 0.20
N GLN A 150 15.48 -9.53 1.48
CA GLN A 150 14.48 -10.44 2.02
C GLN A 150 14.01 -9.96 3.39
N ILE A 151 12.72 -10.15 3.65
CA ILE A 151 12.16 -10.05 5.00
C ILE A 151 12.46 -11.37 5.73
N PRO A 152 12.93 -11.35 6.99
CA PRO A 152 13.20 -12.57 7.75
C PRO A 152 12.03 -13.56 7.73
N GLN A 153 12.33 -14.85 7.71
CA GLN A 153 11.27 -15.88 7.76
C GLN A 153 10.46 -15.84 9.06
N SER A 154 11.07 -15.40 10.16
CA SER A 154 10.43 -15.21 11.46
C SER A 154 9.38 -14.10 11.49
N VAL A 155 9.48 -13.11 10.58
CA VAL A 155 8.45 -12.09 10.39
C VAL A 155 7.35 -12.70 9.56
N ARG A 156 6.22 -13.06 10.19
CA ARG A 156 5.24 -13.95 9.58
C ARG A 156 3.82 -13.50 9.91
N PRO A 157 3.10 -12.92 8.93
CA PRO A 157 1.72 -12.52 9.12
C PRO A 157 0.78 -13.73 9.21
N SER A 158 -0.44 -13.50 9.70
CA SER A 158 -1.50 -14.49 9.71
C SER A 158 -1.87 -14.96 8.30
N GLY A 159 -2.17 -16.26 8.16
CA GLY A 159 -2.51 -16.88 6.88
C GLY A 159 -1.34 -17.02 5.89
N TRP A 160 -0.09 -16.80 6.34
CA TRP A 160 1.09 -16.83 5.46
C TRP A 160 1.47 -18.25 5.01
N ASN A 161 1.30 -19.25 5.87
CA ASN A 161 1.53 -20.65 5.52
C ASN A 161 0.25 -21.46 5.71
N GLN A 162 0.16 -22.58 5.00
CA GLN A 162 -0.95 -23.51 5.17
C GLN A 162 -0.69 -24.44 6.36
N GLY A 163 -1.72 -24.63 7.18
CA GLY A 163 -1.68 -25.52 8.36
C GLY A 163 -0.85 -24.99 9.52
N ASP A 164 -0.66 -23.68 9.61
CA ASP A 164 0.01 -23.05 10.74
C ASP A 164 -0.93 -22.66 11.87
N HIS A 165 -0.36 -22.29 13.00
CA HIS A 165 -1.12 -21.77 14.13
C HIS A 165 -0.33 -20.69 14.86
N PHE A 166 -1.06 -19.76 15.48
CA PHE A 166 -0.52 -18.76 16.38
C PHE A 166 -0.43 -19.33 17.80
N ASN A 167 0.75 -19.28 18.41
CA ASN A 167 0.96 -19.82 19.76
C ASN A 167 0.82 -18.76 20.88
N GLY A 168 0.27 -17.59 20.57
CA GLY A 168 0.19 -16.44 21.48
C GLY A 168 1.40 -15.49 21.40
N SER A 169 2.44 -15.83 20.64
CA SER A 169 3.62 -14.96 20.43
C SER A 169 4.11 -14.92 18.99
N ALA A 170 4.05 -16.05 18.28
CA ALA A 170 4.47 -16.15 16.88
C ALA A 170 3.67 -17.23 16.14
N TRP A 171 3.68 -17.12 14.80
CA TRP A 171 3.17 -18.17 13.92
C TRP A 171 4.20 -19.28 13.74
N VAL A 172 3.81 -20.52 14.05
CA VAL A 172 4.68 -21.69 14.04
C VAL A 172 4.08 -22.82 13.20
N GLY A 173 4.94 -23.75 12.76
CA GLY A 173 4.54 -24.88 11.93
C GLY A 173 4.08 -24.47 10.52
N GLY A 174 3.32 -25.37 9.87
CA GLY A 174 2.79 -25.22 8.52
C GLY A 174 3.86 -25.22 7.41
N TYR A 175 3.41 -25.07 6.17
CA TYR A 175 4.28 -24.97 5.00
C TYR A 175 3.89 -23.77 4.12
N HIS A 176 4.89 -23.07 3.60
CA HIS A 176 4.65 -21.95 2.69
C HIS A 176 4.52 -22.46 1.26
N ASN A 177 3.37 -22.20 0.64
CA ASN A 177 3.16 -22.41 -0.78
C ASN A 177 2.61 -21.12 -1.40
N ASN A 178 3.35 -20.55 -2.36
CA ASN A 178 3.02 -19.26 -2.94
C ASN A 178 3.01 -19.35 -4.46
N SER A 179 1.79 -19.42 -5.00
CA SER A 179 1.53 -19.49 -6.44
C SER A 179 2.02 -18.24 -7.16
N LYS A 180 2.39 -18.40 -8.44
CA LYS A 180 2.75 -17.27 -9.31
C LYS A 180 1.58 -16.87 -10.20
N VAL A 181 1.22 -15.60 -10.18
CA VAL A 181 0.14 -15.00 -10.96
C VAL A 181 0.68 -14.15 -12.10
N SER A 182 -0.08 -14.02 -13.19
CA SER A 182 0.25 -13.10 -14.26
C SER A 182 -0.23 -11.70 -13.90
N LEU A 183 0.67 -10.75 -13.70
CA LEU A 183 0.35 -9.37 -13.36
C LEU A 183 1.34 -8.43 -14.06
N GLY A 184 0.84 -7.37 -14.69
CA GLY A 184 1.68 -6.41 -15.41
C GLY A 184 2.54 -7.04 -16.51
N GLY A 185 2.04 -8.07 -17.19
CA GLY A 185 2.75 -8.77 -18.26
C GLY A 185 3.86 -9.74 -17.80
N SER A 186 4.01 -10.00 -16.50
CA SER A 186 5.01 -10.92 -15.96
C SER A 186 4.44 -11.86 -14.89
N LYS A 187 5.15 -12.94 -14.57
CA LYS A 187 4.80 -13.83 -13.46
C LYS A 187 5.36 -13.29 -12.14
N GLN A 188 4.49 -13.04 -11.18
CA GLN A 188 4.82 -12.52 -9.86
C GLN A 188 4.31 -13.47 -8.77
N ALA A 189 4.94 -13.50 -7.60
CA ALA A 189 4.37 -14.20 -6.45
C ALA A 189 3.02 -13.56 -6.07
N LEU A 190 2.02 -14.39 -5.78
CA LEU A 190 0.70 -13.93 -5.33
C LEU A 190 0.84 -13.19 -4.01
N TRP A 191 1.35 -13.89 -2.99
CA TRP A 191 1.43 -13.39 -1.63
C TRP A 191 2.72 -12.62 -1.40
N ASN A 192 2.59 -11.48 -0.74
CA ASN A 192 3.65 -10.65 -0.22
C ASN A 192 3.45 -10.51 1.29
N LYS A 193 4.55 -10.35 2.02
CA LYS A 193 4.52 -9.80 3.36
C LYS A 193 4.33 -8.29 3.19
N SER A 194 3.08 -7.89 3.02
CA SER A 194 2.67 -6.51 2.76
C SER A 194 2.86 -5.72 4.03
N HIS A 195 3.58 -4.60 3.95
CA HIS A 195 3.65 -3.68 5.08
C HIS A 195 2.31 -2.96 5.21
N ILE A 196 1.86 -2.68 6.44
CA ILE A 196 0.76 -1.72 6.66
C ILE A 196 1.31 -0.31 6.87
N VAL A 197 2.57 -0.18 7.30
CA VAL A 197 3.35 1.06 7.22
C VAL A 197 4.63 0.80 6.43
N GLY A 198 4.74 1.45 5.27
CA GLY A 198 5.82 1.25 4.32
C GLY A 198 7.24 1.43 4.90
N TYR A 199 8.14 0.52 4.51
CA TYR A 199 9.58 0.60 4.83
C TYR A 199 10.20 1.95 4.48
N GLN A 200 9.70 2.58 3.42
CA GLN A 200 10.16 3.88 2.93
C GLN A 200 9.96 5.06 3.88
N PHE A 201 9.20 4.89 4.98
CA PHE A 201 8.98 5.91 5.99
C PHE A 201 9.91 5.77 7.19
N PHE A 202 10.19 4.54 7.63
CA PHE A 202 10.89 4.28 8.89
C PHE A 202 12.01 3.24 8.81
N GLY A 203 12.20 2.57 7.68
CA GLY A 203 13.31 1.65 7.44
C GLY A 203 13.20 0.34 8.24
N MET A 204 14.34 -0.19 8.69
CA MET A 204 14.42 -1.47 9.42
C MET A 204 13.41 -1.64 10.59
N PRO A 205 13.07 -0.59 11.36
CA PRO A 205 11.98 -0.61 12.33
C PRO A 205 10.65 -1.20 11.85
N THR A 206 10.33 -1.13 10.54
CA THR A 206 9.06 -1.66 10.00
C THR A 206 9.05 -3.18 9.80
N MET A 207 10.20 -3.85 9.97
CA MET A 207 10.40 -5.28 9.65
C MET A 207 9.96 -6.19 10.81
N VAL A 208 8.73 -6.02 11.28
CA VAL A 208 8.12 -6.78 12.39
C VAL A 208 6.77 -7.37 11.97
N THR A 209 6.36 -8.47 12.59
CA THR A 209 5.12 -9.18 12.23
C THR A 209 3.88 -8.29 12.39
N GLU A 210 3.87 -7.47 13.44
CA GLU A 210 2.82 -6.53 13.81
C GLU A 210 2.55 -5.47 12.72
N ASN A 211 3.49 -5.28 11.80
CA ASN A 211 3.38 -4.38 10.67
C ASN A 211 3.13 -5.10 9.33
N MET A 212 2.75 -6.38 9.34
CA MET A 212 2.66 -7.20 8.12
C MET A 212 1.31 -7.86 7.98
N THR A 213 0.79 -7.91 6.76
CA THR A 213 -0.35 -8.76 6.38
C THR A 213 0.08 -9.73 5.27
N THR A 214 -0.64 -10.85 5.15
CA THR A 214 -0.58 -11.67 3.95
C THR A 214 -1.37 -10.95 2.87
N GLY A 215 -0.68 -10.17 2.05
CA GLY A 215 -1.30 -9.31 1.05
C GLY A 215 -0.96 -9.75 -0.37
N THR A 216 -1.90 -9.59 -1.29
CA THR A 216 -1.68 -9.84 -2.71
C THR A 216 -0.70 -8.81 -3.28
N ARG A 217 -0.10 -9.10 -4.45
CA ARG A 217 0.74 -8.11 -5.13
C ARG A 217 -0.03 -6.85 -5.56
N VAL A 218 -1.32 -6.99 -5.89
CA VAL A 218 -2.22 -5.86 -6.19
C VAL A 218 -2.30 -4.94 -4.98
N GLU A 219 -2.73 -5.48 -3.84
CA GLU A 219 -2.83 -4.77 -2.56
C GLU A 219 -1.50 -4.17 -2.09
N ASN A 220 -0.41 -4.91 -2.22
CA ASN A 220 0.90 -4.42 -1.81
C ASN A 220 1.43 -3.30 -2.72
N ALA A 221 1.34 -3.47 -4.05
CA ALA A 221 2.19 -2.71 -4.97
C ALA A 221 1.73 -2.65 -6.45
N TYR A 222 0.45 -2.89 -6.80
CA TYR A 222 0.04 -2.83 -8.22
C TYR A 222 -1.42 -2.37 -8.52
N PRO A 223 -1.74 -1.06 -8.41
CA PRO A 223 -1.13 -0.13 -7.46
C PRO A 223 -2.03 -0.07 -6.22
N GLY A 224 -1.79 -0.92 -5.22
CA GLY A 224 -2.47 -0.83 -3.93
C GLY A 224 -1.81 0.20 -3.01
N GLN A 225 -1.19 -0.27 -1.92
CA GLN A 225 -0.62 0.60 -0.89
C GLN A 225 0.49 1.53 -1.39
N LEU A 226 1.14 1.25 -2.52
CA LEU A 226 2.11 2.18 -3.12
C LEU A 226 1.50 3.55 -3.48
N VAL A 227 0.19 3.64 -3.76
CA VAL A 227 -0.46 4.92 -4.11
C VAL A 227 -0.40 5.93 -2.96
N PRO A 228 -1.03 5.68 -1.79
CA PRO A 228 -0.92 6.60 -0.66
C PRO A 228 0.53 6.74 -0.19
N GLU A 229 1.34 5.69 -0.33
CA GLU A 229 2.74 5.71 0.05
C GLU A 229 3.58 6.73 -0.75
N ASP A 230 3.43 6.75 -2.07
CA ASP A 230 4.09 7.69 -2.96
C ASP A 230 3.53 9.12 -2.78
N ASP A 231 2.22 9.27 -2.57
CA ASP A 231 1.58 10.56 -2.29
C ASP A 231 2.16 11.21 -1.02
N ILE A 232 2.33 10.43 0.06
CA ILE A 232 2.94 10.89 1.32
C ILE A 232 4.38 11.36 1.10
N ARG A 233 5.20 10.56 0.40
CA ARG A 233 6.59 10.92 0.10
C ARG A 233 6.66 12.17 -0.76
N TYR A 234 5.78 12.29 -1.74
CA TYR A 234 5.72 13.45 -2.61
C TYR A 234 5.36 14.71 -1.83
N ALA A 235 4.34 14.66 -0.97
CA ALA A 235 3.92 15.78 -0.13
C ALA A 235 5.07 16.26 0.78
N ILE A 236 5.74 15.35 1.50
CA ILE A 236 6.89 15.69 2.35
C ILE A 236 8.06 16.23 1.52
N LYS A 237 8.30 15.71 0.32
CA LYS A 237 9.36 16.21 -0.57
C LYS A 237 9.09 17.64 -1.04
N GLN A 238 7.84 17.98 -1.35
CA GLN A 238 7.48 19.33 -1.76
C GLN A 238 7.48 20.31 -0.58
N ASN A 239 7.10 19.82 0.61
CA ASN A 239 6.94 20.63 1.81
C ASN A 239 7.75 19.98 2.96
N PRO A 240 9.08 20.19 3.03
CA PRO A 240 9.94 19.48 3.97
C PRO A 240 9.67 19.75 5.46
N ASN A 241 8.91 20.80 5.76
CA ASN A 241 8.57 21.22 7.12
C ASN A 241 7.24 20.66 7.62
N ILE A 242 6.45 19.97 6.77
CA ILE A 242 5.23 19.32 7.22
C ILE A 242 5.52 17.90 7.73
N THR A 243 4.62 17.44 8.57
CA THR A 243 4.46 16.05 8.98
C THR A 243 3.13 15.51 8.45
N ILE A 244 3.11 14.21 8.21
CA ILE A 244 1.91 13.49 7.77
C ILE A 244 1.48 12.54 8.88
N ARG A 245 0.32 12.79 9.48
CA ARG A 245 -0.36 11.84 10.37
C ARG A 245 -1.05 10.79 9.51
N GLY A 246 -0.64 9.53 9.66
CA GLY A 246 -1.21 8.41 8.91
C GLY A 246 -1.69 7.28 9.82
N GLN A 247 -2.72 6.56 9.39
CA GLN A 247 -3.32 5.41 10.07
C GLN A 247 -3.68 4.35 9.03
N VAL A 248 -3.27 3.11 9.29
CA VAL A 248 -3.57 1.97 8.41
C VAL A 248 -4.16 0.83 9.21
N THR A 249 -5.35 0.40 8.84
CA THR A 249 -6.09 -0.66 9.53
C THR A 249 -6.40 -1.79 8.56
N PRO A 250 -5.78 -2.97 8.71
CA PRO A 250 -6.24 -4.19 8.05
C PRO A 250 -7.63 -4.56 8.54
N VAL A 251 -8.55 -4.81 7.62
CA VAL A 251 -9.94 -5.16 7.96
C VAL A 251 -10.23 -6.61 7.60
N TYR A 252 -10.72 -7.37 8.56
CA TYR A 252 -11.00 -8.81 8.46
C TYR A 252 -12.50 -9.06 8.58
N SER A 253 -13.03 -10.07 7.87
CA SER A 253 -14.41 -10.53 8.12
C SER A 253 -14.40 -11.63 9.17
N GLY A 254 -14.91 -11.33 10.37
CA GLY A 254 -14.99 -12.29 11.47
C GLY A 254 -13.62 -12.88 11.84
N ASN A 255 -13.49 -14.20 11.77
CA ASN A 255 -12.28 -14.94 12.17
C ASN A 255 -11.29 -15.19 11.02
N GLU A 256 -11.46 -14.49 9.89
CA GLU A 256 -10.51 -14.60 8.78
C GLU A 256 -9.10 -14.22 9.20
N LEU A 257 -8.11 -14.98 8.71
CA LEU A 257 -6.69 -14.77 8.99
C LEU A 257 -6.05 -13.78 8.00
N VAL A 258 -6.62 -13.64 6.81
CA VAL A 258 -6.15 -12.72 5.78
C VAL A 258 -7.13 -11.55 5.69
N PRO A 259 -6.67 -10.28 5.71
CA PRO A 259 -7.58 -9.15 5.64
C PRO A 259 -8.22 -9.07 4.25
N ARG A 260 -9.45 -8.56 4.18
CA ARG A 260 -10.16 -8.27 2.93
C ARG A 260 -9.59 -7.05 2.20
N GLY A 261 -8.87 -6.22 2.93
CA GLY A 261 -8.22 -5.02 2.45
C GLY A 261 -7.63 -4.22 3.61
N VAL A 262 -7.10 -3.05 3.29
CA VAL A 262 -6.61 -2.10 4.28
C VAL A 262 -7.33 -0.76 4.13
N HIS A 263 -7.73 -0.18 5.26
CA HIS A 263 -8.19 1.20 5.35
C HIS A 263 -6.98 2.09 5.60
N TYR A 264 -6.69 3.01 4.68
CA TYR A 264 -5.52 3.86 4.71
C TYR A 264 -5.94 5.34 4.77
N MET A 265 -5.61 6.02 5.86
CA MET A 265 -5.82 7.46 6.02
C MET A 265 -4.49 8.18 6.19
N ALA A 266 -4.36 9.36 5.58
CA ALA A 266 -3.24 10.25 5.84
C ALA A 266 -3.65 11.71 5.67
N LYS A 267 -3.13 12.58 6.55
CA LYS A 267 -3.40 14.03 6.53
C LYS A 267 -2.15 14.81 6.93
N SER A 268 -1.81 15.85 6.18
CA SER A 268 -0.76 16.79 6.56
C SER A 268 -1.20 17.68 7.73
N VAL A 269 -0.35 17.82 8.74
CA VAL A 269 -0.75 18.38 10.04
C VAL A 269 -0.66 19.90 10.05
N GLU A 270 0.49 20.47 9.71
CA GLU A 270 0.82 21.89 9.88
C GLU A 270 0.05 22.80 8.93
N ASP A 271 -0.41 22.27 7.80
CA ASP A 271 -1.22 22.98 6.80
C ASP A 271 -2.66 22.46 6.72
N ASN A 272 -3.09 21.71 7.74
CA ASN A 272 -4.45 21.18 7.88
C ASN A 272 -4.96 20.41 6.64
N GLY A 273 -4.10 19.61 6.03
CA GLY A 273 -4.45 18.77 4.89
C GLY A 273 -4.32 19.45 3.52
N ALA A 274 -3.79 20.68 3.45
CA ALA A 274 -3.64 21.38 2.18
C ALA A 274 -2.64 20.70 1.24
N SER A 275 -1.55 20.13 1.78
CA SER A 275 -0.58 19.34 0.99
C SER A 275 -1.05 17.92 0.73
N LEU A 276 -1.72 17.30 1.70
CA LEU A 276 -2.19 15.92 1.60
C LEU A 276 -3.39 15.68 2.51
N ASN A 277 -4.47 15.15 1.95
CA ASN A 277 -5.56 14.57 2.70
C ASN A 277 -6.12 13.41 1.87
N LEU A 278 -6.05 12.20 2.41
CA LEU A 278 -6.52 11.00 1.73
C LEU A 278 -7.23 10.05 2.68
N ASN A 279 -8.15 9.28 2.10
CA ASN A 279 -8.88 8.23 2.78
C ASN A 279 -9.23 7.13 1.78
N TYR A 280 -8.51 6.01 1.84
CA TYR A 280 -8.58 4.94 0.85
C TYR A 280 -8.99 3.62 1.48
N TRP A 281 -9.86 2.89 0.80
CA TRP A 281 -10.03 1.46 0.97
C TRP A 281 -9.28 0.74 -0.14
N ILE A 282 -8.31 -0.11 0.23
CA ILE A 282 -7.45 -0.82 -0.71
C ILE A 282 -7.73 -2.30 -0.58
N PHE A 283 -8.24 -2.92 -1.65
CA PHE A 283 -8.67 -4.31 -1.64
C PHE A 283 -7.49 -5.29 -1.60
N ASN A 284 -7.62 -6.35 -0.80
CA ASN A 284 -6.71 -7.50 -0.84
C ASN A 284 -7.22 -8.56 -1.82
N VAL A 285 -7.07 -8.27 -3.11
CA VAL A 285 -7.66 -9.04 -4.21
C VAL A 285 -6.64 -9.29 -5.32
N GLN A 286 -6.88 -10.29 -6.17
CA GLN A 286 -6.03 -10.54 -7.32
C GLN A 286 -6.92 -11.03 -8.49
N PRO A 287 -6.90 -10.36 -9.66
CA PRO A 287 -7.57 -10.85 -10.85
C PRO A 287 -7.19 -12.29 -11.18
N GLY A 288 -8.22 -13.11 -11.45
CA GLY A 288 -8.05 -14.52 -11.81
C GLY A 288 -7.63 -15.43 -10.64
N VAL A 289 -7.81 -15.00 -9.39
CA VAL A 289 -7.50 -15.84 -8.22
C VAL A 289 -8.69 -15.87 -7.27
N THR A 290 -9.02 -17.09 -6.83
CA THR A 290 -9.91 -17.29 -5.69
C THR A 290 -9.08 -17.42 -4.42
N ILE A 291 -9.36 -16.60 -3.42
CA ILE A 291 -8.66 -16.56 -2.12
C ILE A 291 -9.59 -17.10 -1.03
N ASN A 292 -9.10 -18.05 -0.24
CA ASN A 292 -9.71 -18.42 1.04
C ASN A 292 -9.11 -17.56 2.15
N TYR A 293 -9.83 -16.50 2.54
CA TYR A 293 -9.37 -15.54 3.56
C TYR A 293 -9.27 -16.14 4.97
N ASN A 294 -9.93 -17.28 5.23
CA ASN A 294 -9.79 -17.98 6.51
C ASN A 294 -8.42 -18.62 6.68
N THR A 295 -7.72 -18.98 5.59
CA THR A 295 -6.48 -19.76 5.68
C THR A 295 -5.33 -19.23 4.82
N GLY A 296 -5.59 -18.27 3.93
CA GLY A 296 -4.63 -17.82 2.90
C GLY A 296 -4.42 -18.81 1.75
N ALA A 297 -5.18 -19.91 1.71
CA ALA A 297 -5.18 -20.81 0.55
C ALA A 297 -5.70 -20.08 -0.68
N SER A 298 -5.19 -20.43 -1.86
CA SER A 298 -5.60 -19.79 -3.11
C SER A 298 -5.58 -20.75 -4.29
N SER A 299 -6.42 -20.47 -5.29
CA SER A 299 -6.44 -21.17 -6.57
C SER A 299 -6.45 -20.15 -7.71
N ILE A 300 -5.66 -20.40 -8.75
CA ILE A 300 -5.71 -19.64 -9.99
C ILE A 300 -6.91 -20.16 -10.81
N ASN A 301 -7.74 -19.25 -11.30
CA ASN A 301 -8.95 -19.53 -12.09
C ASN A 301 -8.64 -19.64 -13.58
#